data_AF-A0A3Q3F479-F1
#
_entry.id   AF-A0A3Q3F479-F1
#
_cell.length_a   1.000
_cell.length_b   1.000
_cell.length_c   1.000
_cell.angle_alpha   90.00
_cell.angle_beta   90.00
_cell.angle_gamma   90.00
#
_symmetry.space_group_name_H-M   'P 1'
#
loop_
_entity.id
_entity.type
_entity.pdbx_description
1 polymer ?
#
loop_
_entity_poly.entity_id
_entity_poly.type
_entity_poly.pdbx_seq_one_letter_code
_entity_poly.pdbx_strand_id
1 'polypeptide(L)'
;AVRLYRQAKGHYGTWDMMCGEPPQILANLVMETLHPELRNVIGPRLKGKMQQRQRNWMLISDAVYRQVLTQTTSRYDALVDTCESQRFQLDARLRTDMDQIITSKEHVSNKIRALVLPKAEKTLRSNVQPYISSILEALMDPTSRGFSEVRDVFFRELVEISKNSINGGDKEKLGDHMERLSMLAFHPVKMQSCYENMEQLNLEGLQQRFDVSNPSVFVSRAQILMREQMDNAVYTFEQLLNQSLEAQGDDDMCKTIQRCQERVLKKYDYDSSTVRKKFFREALLQIIIPYMLQQLSPSFSSELPRFKELIFEDFSRFLLVENMFEEVVLQSVSKDIMMAVKEAAVQRRHNLYRDSIILSNSDPNMLLLGEDSQVDWAAKFGVDEIEGPEGGGGKIDGGGSVSRRRQVVSMIQLDGVPLAYESCLEVPGDESPKGSARMLRGCSPVWSCRRSVMMECGRTGPDAGPS
;
A
#
# COMPACT_ATOMS: atom_id res chain seq x y z
N ALA A 1 14.94 8.08 2.22
CA ALA A 1 15.99 8.72 1.38
C ALA A 1 15.44 9.86 0.52
N VAL A 2 14.62 9.59 -0.51
CA VAL A 2 14.09 10.64 -1.43
C VAL A 2 13.40 11.78 -0.68
N ARG A 3 12.49 11.47 0.26
CA ARG A 3 11.82 12.48 1.10
C ARG A 3 12.81 13.38 1.84
N LEU A 4 13.78 12.79 2.55
CA LEU A 4 14.81 13.53 3.29
C LEU A 4 15.65 14.42 2.36
N TYR A 5 16.03 13.92 1.19
CA TYR A 5 16.76 14.70 0.19
C TYR A 5 15.96 15.92 -0.29
N ARG A 6 14.66 15.74 -0.55
CA ARG A 6 13.77 16.84 -0.97
C ARG A 6 13.55 17.85 0.16
N GLN A 7 13.39 17.39 1.41
CA GLN A 7 13.26 18.26 2.58
C GLN A 7 14.51 19.10 2.84
N ALA A 8 15.71 18.55 2.60
CA ALA A 8 16.96 19.31 2.68
C ALA A 8 17.03 20.46 1.66
N LYS A 9 16.26 20.38 0.57
CA LYS A 9 16.07 21.45 -0.42
C LYS A 9 14.86 22.35 -0.12
N GLY A 10 14.21 22.17 1.03
CA GLY A 10 13.01 22.92 1.42
C GLY A 10 11.71 22.40 0.81
N HIS A 11 11.72 21.28 0.09
CA HIS A 11 10.51 20.68 -0.47
C HIS A 11 9.90 19.68 0.52
N TYR A 12 8.80 20.08 1.16
CA TYR A 12 7.99 19.24 2.03
C TYR A 12 6.73 18.78 1.28
N GLY A 13 6.11 17.70 1.74
CA GLY A 13 4.83 17.21 1.21
C GLY A 13 4.94 15.99 0.31
N THR A 14 3.79 15.62 -0.26
CA THR A 14 3.68 14.58 -1.29
C THR A 14 4.38 15.03 -2.58
N TRP A 15 4.71 14.07 -3.43
CA TRP A 15 5.38 14.33 -4.70
C TRP A 15 4.80 13.46 -5.79
N ASP A 16 4.22 14.09 -6.80
CA ASP A 16 3.54 13.39 -7.91
C ASP A 16 4.46 12.42 -8.66
N MET A 17 5.77 12.73 -8.69
CA MET A 17 6.76 11.90 -9.37
C MET A 17 7.33 10.77 -8.50
N MET A 18 6.75 10.49 -7.32
CA MET A 18 6.97 9.26 -6.54
C MET A 18 6.25 8.06 -7.16
N CYS A 19 6.39 7.88 -8.46
CA CYS A 19 5.74 6.83 -9.23
C CYS A 19 6.77 6.10 -10.12
N GLY A 20 6.51 4.81 -10.33
CA GLY A 20 7.42 3.91 -11.06
C GLY A 20 8.41 3.18 -10.15
N GLU A 21 9.33 2.46 -10.80
CA GLU A 21 10.39 1.71 -10.14
C GLU A 21 11.45 2.63 -9.51
N PRO A 22 12.23 2.17 -8.52
CA PRO A 22 13.18 3.02 -7.81
C PRO A 22 14.16 3.81 -8.72
N PRO A 23 14.73 3.25 -9.81
CA PRO A 23 15.55 4.02 -10.74
C PRO A 23 14.79 5.13 -11.48
N GLN A 24 13.51 4.93 -11.78
CA GLN A 24 12.64 5.94 -12.42
C GLN A 24 12.35 7.09 -11.45
N ILE A 25 12.06 6.78 -10.18
CA ILE A 25 11.88 7.80 -9.14
C ILE A 25 13.17 8.63 -8.96
N LEU A 26 14.34 7.99 -8.97
CA LEU A 26 15.63 8.70 -8.92
C LEU A 26 15.87 9.54 -10.19
N ALA A 27 15.50 9.04 -11.37
CA ALA A 27 15.59 9.80 -12.61
C ALA A 27 14.69 11.05 -12.58
N ASN A 28 13.46 10.91 -12.09
CA ASN A 28 12.54 12.02 -11.87
C ASN A 28 13.14 13.06 -10.91
N LEU A 29 13.85 12.63 -9.86
CA LEU A 29 14.46 13.51 -8.87
C LEU A 29 15.63 14.32 -9.46
N VAL A 30 16.44 13.67 -10.30
CA VAL A 30 17.50 14.33 -11.05
C VAL A 30 16.89 15.32 -12.04
N MET A 31 15.87 14.92 -12.78
CA MET A 31 15.18 15.78 -13.74
C MET A 31 14.50 16.99 -13.09
N GLU A 32 13.93 16.85 -11.89
CA GLU A 32 13.37 17.99 -11.12
C GLU A 32 14.41 19.09 -10.91
N THR A 33 15.68 18.72 -10.70
CA THR A 33 16.78 19.69 -10.52
C THR A 33 17.37 20.16 -11.87
N LEU A 34 17.52 19.25 -12.83
CA LEU A 34 18.23 19.50 -14.10
C LEU A 34 17.36 20.24 -15.13
N HIS A 35 16.03 20.02 -15.11
CA HIS A 35 15.12 20.55 -16.14
C HIS A 35 15.11 22.08 -16.24
N PRO A 36 15.07 22.86 -15.12
CA PRO A 36 15.15 24.32 -15.18
C PRO A 36 16.46 24.82 -15.81
N GLU A 37 17.59 24.20 -15.46
CA GLU A 37 18.90 24.56 -16.00
C GLU A 37 18.99 24.30 -17.51
N LEU A 38 18.56 23.10 -17.94
CA LEU A 38 18.50 22.76 -19.36
C LEU A 38 17.57 23.69 -20.13
N ARG A 39 16.43 24.08 -19.53
CA ARG A 39 15.47 24.98 -20.17
C ARG A 39 16.09 26.34 -20.41
N ASN A 40 16.88 26.85 -19.47
CA ASN A 40 17.57 28.13 -19.59
C ASN A 40 18.66 28.10 -20.67
N VAL A 41 19.42 27.00 -20.78
CA VAL A 41 20.52 26.89 -21.74
C VAL A 41 20.04 26.58 -23.16
N ILE A 42 19.09 25.66 -23.31
CA ILE A 42 18.65 25.12 -24.61
C ILE A 42 17.43 25.90 -25.13
N GLY A 43 16.52 26.34 -24.25
CA GLY A 43 15.26 27.00 -24.64
C GLY A 43 15.43 28.19 -25.60
N PRO A 44 16.40 29.09 -25.39
CA PRO A 44 16.70 30.19 -26.32
C PRO A 44 17.26 29.75 -27.68
N ARG A 45 17.87 28.55 -27.76
CA ARG A 45 18.50 28.01 -28.97
C ARG A 45 17.52 27.25 -29.88
N LEU A 46 16.32 26.94 -29.38
CA LEU A 46 15.29 26.25 -30.15
C LEU A 46 14.70 27.15 -31.24
N LYS A 47 14.89 26.74 -32.50
CA LYS A 47 14.37 27.46 -33.68
C LYS A 47 12.97 26.96 -34.08
N GLY A 48 12.21 27.83 -34.74
CA GLY A 48 10.89 27.52 -35.32
C GLY A 48 9.72 28.18 -34.58
N LYS A 49 8.50 27.93 -35.08
CA LYS A 49 7.25 28.38 -34.43
C LYS A 49 7.08 27.72 -33.06
N MET A 50 6.21 28.26 -32.20
CA MET A 50 5.98 27.78 -30.83
C MET A 50 5.75 26.27 -30.75
N GLN A 51 4.87 25.72 -31.60
CA GLN A 51 4.59 24.27 -31.65
C GLN A 51 5.84 23.44 -32.00
N GLN A 52 6.66 23.91 -32.96
CA GLN A 52 7.91 23.23 -33.32
C GLN A 52 8.93 23.28 -32.18
N ARG A 53 9.02 24.42 -31.49
CA ARG A 53 9.89 24.58 -30.31
C ARG A 53 9.45 23.67 -29.17
N GLN A 54 8.14 23.54 -28.93
CA GLN A 54 7.59 22.60 -27.95
C GLN A 54 7.89 21.14 -28.32
N ARG A 55 7.69 20.76 -29.59
CA ARG A 55 8.04 19.42 -30.08
C ARG A 55 9.52 19.10 -29.90
N ASN A 56 10.39 20.02 -30.33
CA ASN A 56 11.84 19.86 -30.17
C ASN A 56 12.23 19.78 -28.68
N TRP A 57 11.60 20.57 -27.82
CA TRP A 57 11.81 20.51 -26.37
C TRP A 57 11.39 19.17 -25.76
N MET A 58 10.25 18.61 -26.17
CA MET A 58 9.79 17.30 -25.72
C MET A 58 10.78 16.20 -26.12
N LEU A 59 11.26 16.21 -27.37
CA LEU A 59 12.27 15.24 -27.85
C LEU A 59 13.60 15.35 -27.08
N ILE A 60 14.06 16.58 -26.82
CA ILE A 60 15.28 16.80 -26.04
C ILE A 60 15.08 16.33 -24.59
N SER A 61 13.94 16.65 -23.98
CA SER A 61 13.62 16.26 -22.61
C SER A 61 13.55 14.73 -22.46
N ASP A 62 12.93 14.04 -23.42
CA ASP A 62 12.88 12.57 -23.46
C ASP A 62 14.27 11.96 -23.64
N ALA A 63 15.09 12.48 -24.57
CA ALA A 63 16.46 11.99 -24.76
C ALA A 63 17.32 12.15 -23.49
N VAL A 64 17.23 13.30 -22.83
CA VAL A 64 17.92 13.53 -21.55
C VAL A 64 17.37 12.59 -20.47
N TYR A 65 16.04 12.44 -20.37
CA TYR A 65 15.43 11.54 -19.39
C TYR A 65 15.94 10.10 -19.56
N ARG A 66 16.00 9.58 -20.79
CA ARG A 66 16.54 8.23 -21.06
C ARG A 66 18.00 8.09 -20.66
N GLN A 67 18.82 9.12 -20.89
CA GLN A 67 20.21 9.13 -20.47
C GLN A 67 20.33 9.13 -18.94
N VAL A 68 19.56 9.98 -18.26
CA VAL A 68 19.49 10.03 -16.79
C VAL A 68 19.03 8.70 -16.24
N LEU A 69 17.96 8.11 -16.79
CA LEU A 69 17.43 6.81 -16.37
C LEU A 69 18.48 5.71 -16.51
N THR A 70 19.22 5.66 -17.61
CA THR A 70 20.30 4.67 -17.80
C THR A 70 21.37 4.80 -16.71
N GLN A 71 21.75 6.04 -16.36
CA GLN A 71 22.72 6.29 -15.31
C GLN A 71 22.16 5.98 -13.91
N THR A 72 20.92 6.37 -13.61
CA THR A 72 20.32 6.10 -12.30
C THR A 72 20.08 4.62 -12.10
N THR A 73 19.70 3.86 -13.13
CA THR A 73 19.60 2.39 -13.07
C THR A 73 20.95 1.77 -12.71
N SER A 74 22.00 2.04 -13.49
CA SER A 74 23.33 1.47 -13.21
C SER A 74 23.85 1.83 -11.81
N ARG A 75 23.64 3.07 -11.35
CA ARG A 75 24.06 3.51 -10.01
C ARG A 75 23.21 2.91 -8.91
N TYR A 76 21.91 2.74 -9.14
CA TYR A 76 20.99 2.12 -8.20
C TYR A 76 21.35 0.65 -8.01
N ASP A 77 21.57 -0.09 -9.10
CA ASP A 77 21.92 -1.51 -9.04
C ASP A 77 23.22 -1.73 -8.27
N ALA A 78 24.27 -0.94 -8.57
CA ALA A 78 25.53 -1.00 -7.84
C ALA A 78 25.37 -0.68 -6.33
N LEU A 79 24.46 0.24 -5.99
CA LEU A 79 24.14 0.56 -4.60
C LEU A 79 23.38 -0.58 -3.92
N VAL A 80 22.43 -1.22 -4.62
CA VAL A 80 21.69 -2.38 -4.13
C VAL A 80 22.65 -3.53 -3.86
N ASP A 81 23.57 -3.84 -4.78
CA ASP A 81 24.59 -4.89 -4.60
C ASP A 81 25.45 -4.62 -3.38
N THR A 82 25.88 -3.36 -3.20
CA THR A 82 26.65 -2.95 -2.01
C THR A 82 25.83 -3.15 -0.72
N CYS A 83 24.56 -2.77 -0.72
CA CYS A 83 23.68 -2.95 0.44
C CYS A 83 23.45 -4.43 0.77
N GLU A 84 23.14 -5.26 -0.23
CA GLU A 84 22.88 -6.69 -0.06
C GLU A 84 24.14 -7.42 0.41
N SER A 85 25.34 -7.02 -0.01
CA SER A 85 26.60 -7.58 0.48
C SER A 85 26.81 -7.38 2.00
N GLN A 86 26.29 -6.29 2.56
CA GLN A 86 26.41 -5.96 3.99
C GLN A 86 25.22 -6.48 4.81
N ARG A 87 24.13 -6.87 4.15
CA ARG A 87 22.86 -7.21 4.79
C ARG A 87 23.01 -8.32 5.83
N PHE A 88 23.70 -9.41 5.49
CA PHE A 88 23.86 -10.54 6.42
C PHE A 88 24.54 -10.12 7.74
N GLN A 89 25.61 -9.31 7.65
CA GLN A 89 26.35 -8.84 8.81
C GLN A 89 25.51 -7.88 9.66
N LEU A 90 24.78 -6.97 9.01
CA LEU A 90 23.87 -6.04 9.70
C LEU A 90 22.70 -6.78 10.36
N ASP A 91 22.10 -7.78 9.70
CA ASP A 91 21.01 -8.59 10.25
C ASP A 91 21.49 -9.41 11.47
N ALA A 92 22.69 -10.00 11.41
CA ALA A 92 23.27 -10.73 12.53
C ALA A 92 23.50 -9.80 13.73
N ARG A 93 24.06 -8.61 13.49
CA ARG A 93 24.29 -7.61 14.54
C ARG A 93 22.98 -7.09 15.13
N LEU A 94 22.01 -6.75 14.27
CA LEU A 94 20.68 -6.28 14.69
C LEU A 94 19.99 -7.29 15.60
N ARG A 95 20.05 -8.60 15.28
CA ARG A 95 19.46 -9.65 16.12
C ARG A 95 20.20 -9.85 17.44
N THR A 96 21.52 -9.78 17.41
CA THR A 96 22.37 -10.00 18.60
C THR A 96 22.23 -8.85 19.60
N ASP A 97 22.25 -7.61 19.10
CA ASP A 97 22.27 -6.38 19.90
C ASP A 97 20.88 -5.72 19.99
N MET A 98 19.80 -6.44 19.69
CA MET A 98 18.45 -5.87 19.53
C MET A 98 18.01 -5.06 20.75
N ASP A 99 18.13 -5.63 21.95
CA ASP A 99 17.69 -4.99 23.20
C ASP A 99 18.53 -3.75 23.53
N GLN A 100 19.83 -3.80 23.24
CA GLN A 100 20.75 -2.67 23.42
C GLN A 100 20.47 -1.55 22.43
N ILE A 101 20.19 -1.89 21.16
CA ILE A 101 19.78 -0.93 20.12
C ILE A 101 18.45 -0.26 20.52
N ILE A 102 17.46 -1.02 20.99
CA ILE A 102 16.18 -0.49 21.47
C ILE A 102 16.39 0.44 22.66
N THR A 103 17.18 0.01 23.65
CA THR A 103 17.48 0.81 24.85
C THR A 103 18.19 2.12 24.48
N SER A 104 19.17 2.05 23.58
CA SER A 104 19.88 3.22 23.06
C SER A 104 18.95 4.15 22.29
N LYS A 105 18.08 3.60 21.43
CA LYS A 105 17.07 4.37 20.68
C LYS A 105 16.12 5.10 21.63
N GLU A 106 15.58 4.40 22.62
CA GLU A 106 14.63 4.97 23.58
C GLU A 106 15.30 6.05 24.43
N HIS A 107 16.55 5.85 24.85
CA HIS A 107 17.30 6.88 25.58
C HIS A 107 17.41 8.19 24.79
N VAL A 108 17.87 8.11 23.53
CA VAL A 108 18.04 9.28 22.67
C VAL A 108 16.69 9.88 22.28
N SER A 109 15.70 9.04 21.96
CA SER A 109 14.35 9.47 21.60
C SER A 109 13.67 10.22 22.75
N ASN A 110 13.88 9.81 24.01
CA ASN A 110 13.37 10.53 25.18
C ASN A 110 13.98 11.92 25.33
N LYS A 111 15.29 12.06 25.07
CA LYS A 111 15.96 13.37 25.09
C LYS A 111 15.46 14.30 23.97
N ILE A 112 15.27 13.76 22.76
CA ILE A 112 14.67 14.50 21.65
C ILE A 112 13.22 14.87 21.97
N ARG A 113 12.43 13.94 22.51
CA ARG A 113 11.03 14.15 22.91
C ARG A 113 10.89 15.28 23.91
N ALA A 114 11.72 15.30 24.96
CA ALA A 114 11.71 16.37 25.95
C ALA A 114 11.97 17.77 25.34
N LEU A 115 12.79 17.85 24.30
CA LEU A 115 13.09 19.09 23.59
C LEU A 115 11.95 19.50 22.62
N VAL A 116 11.45 18.55 21.84
CA VAL A 116 10.61 18.82 20.67
C VAL A 116 9.12 18.91 21.03
N LEU A 117 8.67 18.07 21.96
CA LEU A 117 7.25 17.87 22.26
C LEU A 117 6.51 19.16 22.66
N PRO A 118 7.06 20.07 23.50
CA PRO A 118 6.36 21.29 23.87
C PRO A 118 5.99 22.19 22.68
N LYS A 119 6.89 22.27 21.69
CA LYS A 119 6.62 23.04 20.47
C LYS A 119 5.72 22.27 19.50
N ALA A 120 5.91 20.95 19.38
CA ALA A 120 5.09 20.10 18.53
C ALA A 120 3.61 20.11 18.96
N GLU A 121 3.33 19.95 20.26
CA GLU A 121 1.96 19.99 20.81
C GLU A 121 1.29 21.35 20.61
N LYS A 122 2.05 22.44 20.78
CA LYS A 122 1.54 23.79 20.51
C LYS A 122 1.12 23.94 19.04
N THR A 123 2.00 23.55 18.11
CA THR A 123 1.72 23.58 16.66
C THR A 123 0.54 22.68 16.29
N LEU A 124 0.47 21.48 16.87
CA LEU A 124 -0.62 20.54 16.66
C LEU A 124 -1.97 21.15 17.07
N ARG A 125 -2.05 21.67 18.30
CA ARG A 125 -3.29 22.22 18.86
C ARG A 125 -3.78 23.44 18.10
N SER A 126 -2.88 24.33 17.70
CA SER A 126 -3.26 25.58 17.04
C SER A 126 -3.52 25.43 15.55
N ASN A 127 -2.74 24.61 14.85
CA ASN A 127 -2.67 24.65 13.39
C ASN A 127 -3.14 23.36 12.71
N VAL A 128 -3.22 22.23 13.43
CA VAL A 128 -3.53 20.93 12.83
C VAL A 128 -4.85 20.37 13.33
N GLN A 129 -5.01 20.23 14.65
CA GLN A 129 -6.15 19.58 15.30
C GLN A 129 -7.52 20.13 14.82
N PRO A 130 -7.71 21.46 14.61
CA PRO A 130 -8.98 21.99 14.12
C PRO A 130 -9.37 21.51 12.71
N TYR A 131 -8.42 21.02 11.92
CA TYR A 131 -8.64 20.66 10.51
C TYR A 131 -8.69 19.15 10.26
N ILE A 132 -8.28 18.31 11.23
CA ILE A 132 -8.23 16.85 11.07
C ILE A 132 -9.58 16.30 10.59
N SER A 133 -10.69 16.69 11.23
CA SER A 133 -12.02 16.22 10.85
C SER A 133 -12.43 16.67 9.45
N SER A 134 -12.05 17.88 9.03
CA SER A 134 -12.40 18.41 7.71
C SER A 134 -11.60 17.73 6.61
N ILE A 135 -10.29 17.49 6.83
CA ILE A 135 -9.45 16.72 5.91
C ILE A 135 -9.99 15.29 5.79
N LEU A 136 -10.33 14.67 6.91
CA LEU A 136 -10.86 13.32 6.95
C LEU A 136 -12.17 13.22 6.16
N GLU A 137 -13.11 14.16 6.34
CA GLU A 137 -14.39 14.15 5.61
C GLU A 137 -14.18 14.30 4.09
N ALA A 138 -13.30 15.22 3.67
CA ALA A 138 -12.97 15.42 2.26
C ALA A 138 -12.36 14.16 1.61
N LEU A 139 -11.60 13.37 2.38
CA LEU A 139 -11.07 12.08 1.93
C LEU A 139 -12.14 10.98 1.94
N MET A 140 -12.96 10.90 2.99
CA MET A 140 -13.94 9.83 3.19
C MET A 140 -15.00 9.81 2.10
N ASP A 141 -15.49 10.98 1.70
CA ASP A 141 -16.63 11.11 0.79
C ASP A 141 -16.38 10.48 -0.60
N PRO A 142 -15.42 10.93 -1.43
CA PRO A 142 -15.15 10.33 -2.73
C PRO A 142 -14.64 8.89 -2.62
N THR A 143 -13.84 8.58 -1.58
CA THR A 143 -13.31 7.23 -1.37
C THR A 143 -14.45 6.24 -1.13
N SER A 144 -15.38 6.58 -0.24
CA SER A 144 -16.46 5.67 0.14
C SER A 144 -17.48 5.49 -0.98
N ARG A 145 -17.73 6.52 -1.79
CA ARG A 145 -18.50 6.37 -3.03
C ARG A 145 -17.85 5.38 -3.99
N GLY A 146 -16.55 5.53 -4.27
CA GLY A 146 -15.88 4.61 -5.20
C GLY A 146 -15.87 3.16 -4.71
N PHE A 147 -15.66 2.91 -3.41
CA PHE A 147 -15.79 1.56 -2.85
C PHE A 147 -17.23 1.02 -2.85
N SER A 148 -18.24 1.90 -2.80
CA SER A 148 -19.63 1.48 -2.95
C SER A 148 -19.94 1.11 -4.40
N GLU A 149 -19.41 1.88 -5.37
CA GLU A 149 -19.54 1.56 -6.79
C GLU A 149 -18.84 0.23 -7.14
N VAL A 150 -17.67 -0.07 -6.56
CA VAL A 150 -17.02 -1.39 -6.70
C VAL A 150 -17.96 -2.52 -6.26
N ARG A 151 -18.61 -2.35 -5.10
CA ARG A 151 -19.58 -3.32 -4.57
C ARG A 151 -20.74 -3.52 -5.54
N ASP A 152 -21.25 -2.44 -6.12
CA ASP A 152 -22.42 -2.45 -7.00
C ASP A 152 -22.09 -2.99 -8.40
N VAL A 153 -20.92 -2.68 -8.96
CA VAL A 153 -20.39 -3.32 -10.17
C VAL A 153 -20.27 -4.83 -9.95
N PHE A 154 -19.62 -5.26 -8.88
CA PHE A 154 -19.48 -6.69 -8.55
C PHE A 154 -20.83 -7.39 -8.40
N PHE A 155 -21.77 -6.76 -7.68
CA PHE A 155 -23.12 -7.29 -7.52
C PHE A 155 -23.85 -7.45 -8.85
N ARG A 156 -23.83 -6.42 -9.72
CA ARG A 156 -24.48 -6.45 -11.04
C ARG A 156 -23.95 -7.59 -11.90
N GLU A 157 -22.63 -7.75 -11.98
CA GLU A 157 -21.99 -8.82 -12.76
C GLU A 157 -22.45 -10.21 -12.30
N LEU A 158 -22.48 -10.44 -10.99
CA LEU A 158 -22.93 -11.72 -10.45
C LEU A 158 -24.43 -11.97 -10.66
N VAL A 159 -25.26 -10.92 -10.63
CA VAL A 159 -26.69 -11.03 -10.98
C VAL A 159 -26.87 -11.40 -12.45
N GLU A 160 -26.07 -10.85 -13.36
CA GLU A 160 -26.10 -11.21 -14.79
C GLU A 160 -25.73 -12.68 -14.99
N ILE A 161 -24.68 -13.16 -14.33
CA ILE A 161 -24.26 -14.57 -14.37
C ILE A 161 -25.36 -15.49 -13.81
N SER A 162 -25.96 -15.11 -12.68
CA SER A 162 -27.08 -15.85 -12.09
C SER A 162 -28.28 -15.94 -13.03
N LYS A 163 -28.69 -14.85 -13.70
CA LYS A 163 -29.79 -14.87 -14.68
C LYS A 163 -29.49 -15.76 -15.89
N ASN A 164 -28.25 -15.73 -16.39
CA ASN A 164 -27.85 -16.54 -17.53
C ASN A 164 -27.84 -18.05 -17.20
N SER A 165 -27.60 -18.42 -15.94
CA SER A 165 -27.70 -19.81 -15.47
C SER A 165 -29.13 -20.36 -15.49
N ILE A 166 -30.15 -19.51 -15.27
CA ILE A 166 -31.57 -19.91 -15.26
C ILE A 166 -32.11 -20.18 -16.67
N ASN A 167 -31.59 -19.48 -17.68
CA ASN A 167 -32.10 -19.53 -19.06
C ASN A 167 -31.61 -20.76 -19.87
N GLY A 168 -31.30 -21.88 -19.20
CA GLY A 168 -30.89 -23.14 -19.82
C GLY A 168 -29.46 -23.12 -20.38
N GLY A 169 -28.53 -22.45 -19.71
CA GLY A 169 -27.13 -22.42 -20.13
C GLY A 169 -26.38 -23.69 -19.72
N ASP A 170 -25.83 -24.41 -20.70
CA ASP A 170 -24.85 -25.49 -20.48
C ASP A 170 -23.74 -25.04 -19.52
N LYS A 171 -23.20 -25.98 -18.74
CA LYS A 171 -22.07 -25.76 -17.81
C LYS A 171 -20.87 -25.06 -18.47
N GLU A 172 -20.70 -25.24 -19.78
CA GLU A 172 -19.73 -24.53 -20.64
C GLU A 172 -19.90 -23.00 -20.59
N LYS A 173 -21.14 -22.49 -20.67
CA LYS A 173 -21.41 -21.04 -20.60
C LYS A 173 -21.06 -20.45 -19.23
N LEU A 174 -21.11 -21.24 -18.17
CA LEU A 174 -20.67 -20.80 -16.84
C LEU A 174 -19.15 -20.59 -16.81
N GLY A 175 -18.38 -21.48 -17.44
CA GLY A 175 -16.93 -21.33 -17.59
C GLY A 175 -16.56 -20.01 -18.27
N ASP A 176 -17.17 -19.71 -19.42
CA ASP A 176 -16.98 -18.44 -20.14
C ASP A 176 -17.32 -17.22 -19.27
N HIS A 177 -18.42 -17.30 -18.52
CA HIS A 177 -18.83 -16.22 -17.63
C HIS A 177 -17.85 -16.00 -16.48
N MET A 178 -17.31 -17.08 -15.91
CA MET A 178 -16.30 -17.00 -14.86
C MET A 178 -14.98 -16.45 -15.39
N GLU A 179 -14.55 -16.84 -16.59
CA GLU A 179 -13.33 -16.29 -17.20
C GLU A 179 -13.44 -14.77 -17.38
N ARG A 180 -14.59 -14.27 -17.87
CA ARG A 180 -14.85 -12.83 -17.98
C ARG A 180 -14.88 -12.15 -16.61
N LEU A 181 -15.51 -12.78 -15.62
CA LEU A 181 -15.55 -12.28 -14.24
C LEU A 181 -14.15 -12.16 -13.63
N SER A 182 -13.26 -13.12 -13.89
CA SER A 182 -11.88 -13.16 -13.41
C SER A 182 -11.05 -11.93 -13.82
N MET A 183 -11.47 -11.25 -14.90
CA MET A 183 -10.83 -10.05 -15.44
C MET A 183 -11.55 -8.75 -15.04
N LEU A 184 -12.63 -8.83 -14.25
CA LEU A 184 -13.48 -7.67 -13.91
C LEU A 184 -12.69 -6.52 -13.28
N ALA A 185 -11.75 -6.80 -12.37
CA ALA A 185 -10.90 -5.80 -11.72
C ALA A 185 -10.03 -5.00 -12.72
N PHE A 186 -9.76 -5.56 -13.89
CA PHE A 186 -8.94 -4.95 -14.94
C PHE A 186 -9.77 -4.48 -16.14
N HIS A 187 -11.10 -4.61 -16.07
CA HIS A 187 -11.97 -4.25 -17.18
C HIS A 187 -12.01 -2.72 -17.35
N PRO A 188 -11.57 -2.17 -18.51
CA PRO A 188 -11.36 -0.73 -18.67
C PRO A 188 -12.64 0.10 -18.57
N VAL A 189 -13.79 -0.45 -18.99
CA VAL A 189 -15.09 0.24 -18.92
C VAL A 189 -15.80 0.03 -17.57
N LYS A 190 -15.97 -1.22 -17.12
CA LYS A 190 -16.75 -1.55 -15.90
C LYS A 190 -16.14 -0.97 -14.62
N MET A 191 -14.81 -0.86 -14.54
CA MET A 191 -14.14 -0.26 -13.38
C MET A 191 -14.08 1.26 -13.41
N GLN A 192 -14.37 1.89 -14.55
CA GLN A 192 -14.18 3.33 -14.72
C GLN A 192 -15.07 4.15 -13.76
N SER A 193 -16.35 3.76 -13.60
CA SER A 193 -17.25 4.42 -12.65
C SER A 193 -16.75 4.36 -11.20
N CYS A 194 -16.03 3.30 -10.83
CA CYS A 194 -15.42 3.18 -9.51
C CYS A 194 -14.35 4.25 -9.31
N TYR A 195 -13.55 4.51 -10.35
CA TYR A 195 -12.40 5.40 -10.30
C TYR A 195 -12.75 6.89 -10.40
N GLU A 196 -13.77 7.25 -11.19
CA GLU A 196 -14.23 8.63 -11.41
C GLU A 196 -14.65 9.33 -10.11
N ASN A 197 -15.16 8.57 -9.14
CA ASN A 197 -15.52 9.11 -7.83
C ASN A 197 -14.33 9.78 -7.12
N MET A 198 -13.11 9.27 -7.31
CA MET A 198 -11.90 9.84 -6.71
C MET A 198 -11.43 11.11 -7.41
N GLU A 199 -11.80 11.35 -8.67
CA GLU A 199 -11.42 12.56 -9.41
C GLU A 199 -12.07 13.82 -8.83
N GLN A 200 -13.15 13.65 -8.05
CA GLN A 200 -13.82 14.72 -7.32
C GLN A 200 -13.11 15.12 -6.02
N LEU A 201 -12.01 14.44 -5.65
CA LEU A 201 -11.27 14.75 -4.43
C LEU A 201 -10.71 16.18 -4.49
N ASN A 202 -11.32 17.08 -3.74
CA ASN A 202 -10.86 18.46 -3.62
C ASN A 202 -10.27 18.71 -2.21
N LEU A 203 -9.00 19.09 -2.18
CA LEU A 203 -8.28 19.50 -0.98
C LEU A 203 -7.86 20.98 -1.01
N GLU A 204 -8.32 21.80 -1.97
CA GLU A 204 -7.88 23.19 -2.22
C GLU A 204 -7.86 24.08 -0.97
N GLY A 205 -8.91 24.03 -0.14
CA GLY A 205 -8.96 24.81 1.12
C GLY A 205 -7.87 24.42 2.13
N LEU A 206 -7.32 23.22 2.01
CA LEU A 206 -6.26 22.66 2.85
C LEU A 206 -4.88 22.81 2.18
N GLN A 207 -4.81 22.84 0.84
CA GLN A 207 -3.56 23.04 0.09
C GLN A 207 -2.85 24.33 0.50
N GLN A 208 -3.58 25.43 0.66
CA GLN A 208 -3.00 26.72 1.07
C GLN A 208 -2.39 26.70 2.48
N ARG A 209 -2.81 25.76 3.34
CA ARG A 209 -2.39 25.70 4.75
C ARG A 209 -1.35 24.63 5.03
N PHE A 210 -1.47 23.49 4.37
CA PHE A 210 -0.60 22.33 4.56
C PHE A 210 0.44 22.17 3.42
N ASP A 211 0.47 23.10 2.47
CA ASP A 211 1.38 23.08 1.30
C ASP A 211 1.27 21.77 0.49
N VAL A 212 0.04 21.25 0.39
CA VAL A 212 -0.25 20.03 -0.38
C VAL A 212 -0.23 20.39 -1.86
N SER A 213 0.78 19.94 -2.59
CA SER A 213 0.99 20.34 -3.99
C SER A 213 -0.10 19.81 -4.93
N ASN A 214 -0.56 18.56 -4.72
CA ASN A 214 -1.56 17.90 -5.57
C ASN A 214 -2.20 16.68 -4.86
N PRO A 215 -3.53 16.48 -4.90
CA PRO A 215 -4.19 15.29 -4.35
C PRO A 215 -3.98 14.00 -5.19
N SER A 216 -3.34 14.08 -6.36
CA SER A 216 -3.19 12.97 -7.32
C SER A 216 -2.69 11.66 -6.69
N VAL A 217 -1.74 11.75 -5.75
CA VAL A 217 -1.18 10.58 -5.04
C VAL A 217 -2.28 9.83 -4.28
N PHE A 218 -3.23 10.55 -3.66
CA PHE A 218 -4.35 9.94 -2.95
C PHE A 218 -5.39 9.36 -3.90
N VAL A 219 -5.64 10.04 -5.03
CA VAL A 219 -6.53 9.57 -6.10
C VAL A 219 -6.03 8.22 -6.64
N SER A 220 -4.79 8.18 -7.14
CA SER A 220 -4.20 6.96 -7.69
C SER A 220 -4.15 5.83 -6.67
N ARG A 221 -3.81 6.15 -5.41
CA ARG A 221 -3.75 5.16 -4.34
C ARG A 221 -5.11 4.55 -4.02
N ALA A 222 -6.15 5.37 -3.91
CA ALA A 222 -7.50 4.88 -3.65
C ALA A 222 -8.02 4.03 -4.81
N GLN A 223 -7.76 4.43 -6.07
CA GLN A 223 -8.13 3.65 -7.26
C GLN A 223 -7.42 2.29 -7.30
N ILE A 224 -6.14 2.21 -6.89
CA ILE A 224 -5.44 0.94 -6.74
C ILE A 224 -6.12 0.06 -5.69
N LEU A 225 -6.47 0.60 -4.52
CA LEU A 225 -7.15 -0.16 -3.47
C LEU A 225 -8.54 -0.64 -3.91
N MET A 226 -9.29 0.16 -4.69
CA MET A 226 -10.57 -0.25 -5.27
C MET A 226 -10.40 -1.45 -6.22
N ARG A 227 -9.37 -1.41 -7.07
CA ARG A 227 -9.02 -2.53 -7.96
C ARG A 227 -8.64 -3.78 -7.19
N GLU A 228 -7.78 -3.66 -6.16
CA GLU A 228 -7.38 -4.77 -5.30
C GLU A 228 -8.59 -5.39 -4.59
N GLN A 229 -9.52 -4.58 -4.09
CA GLN A 229 -10.73 -5.08 -3.46
C GLN A 229 -11.68 -5.78 -4.44
N MET A 230 -11.79 -5.28 -5.67
CA MET A 230 -12.52 -5.98 -6.74
C MET A 230 -11.88 -7.34 -7.05
N ASP A 231 -10.56 -7.39 -7.25
CA ASP A 231 -9.83 -8.62 -7.57
C ASP A 231 -9.97 -9.65 -6.45
N ASN A 232 -9.83 -9.22 -5.19
CA ASN A 232 -10.03 -10.09 -4.04
C ASN A 232 -11.48 -10.61 -3.97
N ALA A 233 -12.48 -9.76 -4.22
CA ALA A 233 -13.89 -10.16 -4.20
C ALA A 233 -14.21 -11.20 -5.28
N VAL A 234 -13.74 -10.98 -6.51
CA VAL A 234 -13.85 -11.93 -7.63
C VAL A 234 -13.18 -13.25 -7.28
N TYR A 235 -11.93 -13.20 -6.84
CA TYR A 235 -11.18 -14.40 -6.48
C TYR A 235 -11.88 -15.19 -5.36
N THR A 236 -12.37 -14.51 -4.32
CA THR A 236 -13.10 -15.16 -3.22
C THR A 236 -14.40 -15.79 -3.70
N PHE A 237 -15.10 -15.13 -4.62
CA PHE A 237 -16.32 -15.68 -5.22
C PHE A 237 -16.01 -16.95 -6.02
N GLU A 238 -15.00 -16.93 -6.90
CA GLU A 238 -14.59 -18.09 -7.68
C GLU A 238 -14.30 -19.29 -6.79
N GLN A 239 -13.55 -19.06 -5.71
CA GLN A 239 -13.19 -20.10 -4.76
C GLN A 239 -14.41 -20.67 -4.01
N LEU A 240 -15.27 -19.80 -3.48
CA LEU A 240 -16.48 -20.24 -2.75
C LEU A 240 -17.47 -20.96 -3.67
N LEU A 241 -17.62 -20.48 -4.90
CA LEU A 241 -18.47 -21.13 -5.90
C LEU A 241 -17.89 -22.51 -6.24
N ASN A 242 -16.59 -22.59 -6.50
CA ASN A 242 -15.92 -23.84 -6.84
C ASN A 242 -16.09 -24.91 -5.73
N GLN A 243 -15.85 -24.53 -4.47
CA GLN A 243 -16.08 -25.42 -3.33
C GLN A 243 -17.55 -25.85 -3.21
N SER A 244 -18.48 -24.95 -3.47
CA SER A 244 -19.91 -25.27 -3.39
C SER A 244 -20.34 -26.24 -4.49
N LEU A 245 -19.75 -26.16 -5.69
CA LEU A 245 -19.98 -27.08 -6.80
C LEU A 245 -19.36 -28.47 -6.56
N GLU A 246 -18.27 -28.55 -5.80
CA GLU A 246 -17.65 -29.83 -5.42
C GLU A 246 -18.43 -30.52 -4.28
N ALA A 247 -19.05 -29.75 -3.38
CA ALA A 247 -19.73 -30.27 -2.19
C ALA A 247 -21.23 -30.58 -2.41
N GLN A 248 -21.92 -29.81 -3.24
CA GLN A 248 -23.32 -30.05 -3.60
C GLN A 248 -23.37 -30.61 -5.01
N GLY A 249 -24.08 -31.73 -5.23
CA GLY A 249 -24.39 -32.25 -6.57
C GLY A 249 -25.28 -31.30 -7.37
N ASP A 250 -26.24 -31.81 -8.14
CA ASP A 250 -27.13 -31.01 -9.02
C ASP A 250 -28.17 -30.16 -8.24
N ASP A 251 -27.71 -29.33 -7.30
CA ASP A 251 -28.51 -28.31 -6.59
C ASP A 251 -28.73 -27.09 -7.51
N ASP A 252 -29.73 -26.28 -7.19
CA ASP A 252 -30.11 -25.10 -7.97
C ASP A 252 -28.94 -24.09 -8.06
N MET A 253 -28.23 -24.11 -9.19
CA MET A 253 -27.05 -23.28 -9.48
C MET A 253 -27.29 -21.79 -9.16
N CYS A 254 -28.50 -21.30 -9.45
CA CYS A 254 -28.87 -19.92 -9.18
C CYS A 254 -28.82 -19.62 -7.66
N LYS A 255 -29.36 -20.52 -6.83
CA LYS A 255 -29.28 -20.40 -5.36
C LYS A 255 -27.86 -20.51 -4.85
N THR A 256 -27.03 -21.37 -5.45
CA THR A 256 -25.62 -21.52 -5.07
C THR A 256 -24.84 -20.24 -5.36
N ILE A 257 -25.01 -19.65 -6.55
CA ILE A 257 -24.41 -18.37 -6.93
C ILE A 257 -24.86 -17.25 -5.99
N GLN A 258 -26.17 -17.13 -5.73
CA GLN A 258 -26.71 -16.10 -4.82
C GLN A 258 -26.17 -16.24 -3.40
N ARG A 259 -26.10 -17.47 -2.87
CA ARG A 259 -25.53 -17.75 -1.54
C ARG A 259 -24.05 -17.37 -1.47
N CYS A 260 -23.26 -17.68 -2.50
CA CYS A 260 -21.86 -17.27 -2.59
C CYS A 260 -21.72 -15.75 -2.67
N GLN A 261 -22.54 -15.10 -3.50
CA GLN A 261 -22.58 -13.65 -3.64
C GLN A 261 -22.84 -12.95 -2.29
N GLU A 262 -23.88 -13.34 -1.56
CA GLU A 262 -24.19 -12.75 -0.26
C GLU A 262 -23.05 -12.91 0.76
N ARG A 263 -22.37 -14.05 0.73
CA ARG A 263 -21.21 -14.31 1.60
C ARG A 263 -20.03 -13.42 1.24
N VAL A 264 -19.73 -13.27 -0.05
CA VAL A 264 -18.63 -12.42 -0.51
C VAL A 264 -18.93 -10.95 -0.23
N LEU A 265 -20.16 -10.48 -0.44
CA LEU A 265 -20.53 -9.09 -0.15
C LEU A 265 -20.36 -8.75 1.34
N LYS A 266 -20.75 -9.64 2.25
CA LYS A 266 -20.53 -9.43 3.70
C LYS A 266 -19.04 -9.31 4.05
N LYS A 267 -18.18 -10.10 3.39
CA LYS A 267 -16.73 -10.05 3.58
C LYS A 267 -16.14 -8.77 2.98
N TYR A 268 -16.56 -8.43 1.76
CA TYR A 268 -16.20 -7.19 1.08
C TYR A 268 -16.53 -5.96 1.92
N ASP A 269 -17.73 -5.88 2.50
CA ASP A 269 -18.13 -4.74 3.32
C ASP A 269 -17.20 -4.56 4.53
N TYR A 270 -16.74 -5.66 5.14
CA TYR A 270 -15.79 -5.66 6.26
C TYR A 270 -14.38 -5.23 5.83
N ASP A 271 -13.85 -5.85 4.77
CA ASP A 271 -12.51 -5.56 4.26
C ASP A 271 -12.43 -4.13 3.70
N SER A 272 -13.45 -3.69 2.95
CA SER A 272 -13.61 -2.32 2.48
C SER A 272 -13.52 -1.32 3.63
N SER A 273 -14.23 -1.56 4.75
CA SER A 273 -14.13 -0.67 5.91
C SER A 273 -12.72 -0.67 6.51
N THR A 274 -12.04 -1.80 6.56
CA THR A 274 -10.70 -1.93 7.14
C THR A 274 -9.66 -1.21 6.26
N VAL A 275 -9.71 -1.45 4.95
CA VAL A 275 -8.83 -0.83 3.95
C VAL A 275 -9.03 0.69 3.93
N ARG A 276 -10.28 1.17 3.93
CA ARG A 276 -10.58 2.61 3.96
C ARG A 276 -10.07 3.28 5.24
N LYS A 277 -10.30 2.70 6.42
CA LYS A 277 -9.74 3.23 7.68
C LYS A 277 -8.22 3.35 7.64
N LYS A 278 -7.52 2.34 7.11
CA LYS A 278 -6.07 2.36 6.94
C LYS A 278 -5.64 3.47 5.97
N PHE A 279 -6.29 3.55 4.82
CA PHE A 279 -6.05 4.61 3.83
C PHE A 279 -6.22 6.01 4.43
N PHE A 280 -7.29 6.27 5.17
CA PHE A 280 -7.53 7.57 5.80
C PHE A 280 -6.47 7.95 6.83
N ARG A 281 -6.06 7.00 7.68
CA ARG A 281 -4.97 7.22 8.65
C ARG A 281 -3.68 7.60 7.94
N GLU A 282 -3.30 6.85 6.91
CA GLU A 282 -2.05 7.08 6.17
C GLU A 282 -2.11 8.37 5.33
N ALA A 283 -3.25 8.70 4.73
CA ALA A 283 -3.43 9.93 3.98
C ALA A 283 -3.34 11.16 4.91
N LEU A 284 -4.00 11.13 6.08
CA LEU A 284 -3.88 12.17 7.09
C LEU A 284 -2.42 12.36 7.53
N LEU A 285 -1.69 11.27 7.77
CA LEU A 285 -0.27 11.33 8.10
C LEU A 285 0.57 11.95 6.97
N GLN A 286 0.33 11.57 5.71
CA GLN A 286 1.04 12.12 4.56
C GLN A 286 0.75 13.60 4.30
N ILE A 287 -0.41 14.11 4.74
CA ILE A 287 -0.76 15.53 4.67
C ILE A 287 -0.15 16.30 5.85
N ILE A 288 -0.28 15.78 7.08
CA ILE A 288 0.00 16.52 8.30
C ILE A 288 1.48 16.48 8.69
N ILE A 289 2.15 15.32 8.56
CA ILE A 289 3.54 15.19 9.00
C ILE A 289 4.49 16.11 8.25
N PRO A 290 4.42 16.24 6.91
CA PRO A 290 5.31 17.17 6.22
C PRO A 290 5.13 18.61 6.67
N TYR A 291 3.89 19.05 6.91
CA TYR A 291 3.60 20.37 7.48
C TYR A 291 4.22 20.53 8.87
N MET A 292 4.03 19.56 9.77
CA MET A 292 4.62 19.58 11.11
C MET A 292 6.15 19.66 11.04
N LEU A 293 6.78 18.87 10.17
CA LEU A 293 8.22 18.90 9.97
C LEU A 293 8.68 20.25 9.41
N GLN A 294 7.95 20.85 8.47
CA GLN A 294 8.27 22.18 7.93
C GLN A 294 8.25 23.26 9.04
N GLN A 295 7.29 23.19 9.96
CA GLN A 295 7.17 24.14 11.07
C GLN A 295 8.21 23.92 12.18
N LEU A 296 8.63 22.67 12.41
CA LEU A 296 9.49 22.31 13.54
C LEU A 296 10.98 22.25 13.16
N SER A 297 11.33 21.71 12.00
CA SER A 297 12.73 21.42 11.62
C SER A 297 13.67 22.63 11.73
N PRO A 298 13.30 23.85 11.27
CA PRO A 298 14.18 25.01 11.38
C PRO A 298 14.54 25.39 12.83
N SER A 299 13.68 25.03 13.79
CA SER A 299 13.87 25.37 15.20
C SER A 299 14.80 24.40 15.93
N PHE A 300 14.99 23.20 15.39
CA PHE A 300 15.77 22.15 16.03
C PHE A 300 17.02 21.76 15.22
N SER A 301 17.20 22.30 14.01
CA SER A 301 18.30 21.95 13.12
C SER A 301 19.69 22.13 13.73
N SER A 302 19.88 23.15 14.58
CA SER A 302 21.14 23.41 15.28
C SER A 302 21.32 22.55 16.54
N GLU A 303 20.22 22.09 17.15
CA GLU A 303 20.24 21.33 18.40
C GLU A 303 20.30 19.83 18.19
N LEU A 304 19.72 19.30 17.11
CA LEU A 304 19.67 17.86 16.83
C LEU A 304 21.07 17.22 16.75
N PRO A 305 22.09 17.80 16.09
CA PRO A 305 23.40 17.16 15.95
C PRO A 305 24.06 16.73 17.28
N ARG A 306 23.80 17.44 18.39
CA ARG A 306 24.37 17.10 19.71
C ARG A 306 23.94 15.72 20.22
N PHE A 307 22.79 15.21 19.75
CA PHE A 307 22.30 13.89 20.16
C PHE A 307 23.04 12.75 19.47
N LYS A 308 23.86 13.02 18.45
CA LYS A 308 24.71 11.99 17.82
C LYS A 308 25.76 11.46 18.80
N GLU A 309 26.24 12.30 19.71
CA GLU A 309 27.19 11.91 20.76
C GLU A 309 26.60 10.91 21.76
N LEU A 310 25.27 10.78 21.82
CA LEU A 310 24.59 9.81 22.68
C LEU A 310 24.40 8.44 22.01
N ILE A 311 24.77 8.31 20.74
CA ILE A 311 24.62 7.07 19.97
C ILE A 311 26.00 6.39 19.92
N PHE A 312 26.08 5.16 20.41
CA PHE A 312 27.28 4.35 20.24
C PHE A 312 27.62 4.18 18.76
N GLU A 313 28.90 4.31 18.41
CA GLU A 313 29.37 4.22 17.02
C GLU A 313 28.89 2.93 16.33
N ASP A 314 28.88 1.84 17.09
CA ASP A 314 28.39 0.53 16.72
C ASP A 314 26.91 0.50 16.27
N PHE A 315 26.10 1.42 16.77
CA PHE A 315 24.67 1.54 16.47
C PHE A 315 24.34 2.66 15.47
N SER A 316 25.33 3.44 15.04
CA SER A 316 25.14 4.58 14.12
C SER A 316 24.52 4.20 12.77
N ARG A 317 24.68 2.94 12.34
CA ARG A 317 24.04 2.40 11.13
C ARG A 317 22.55 2.10 11.29
N PHE A 318 22.08 1.91 12.53
CA PHE A 318 20.69 1.60 12.85
C PHE A 318 19.92 2.82 13.39
N LEU A 319 20.62 3.71 14.10
CA LEU A 319 20.04 4.83 14.81
C LEU A 319 20.51 6.15 14.18
N LEU A 320 19.57 6.88 13.58
CA LEU A 320 19.78 8.22 13.05
C LEU A 320 18.96 9.23 13.85
N VAL A 321 19.60 10.32 14.29
CA VAL A 321 18.95 11.37 15.07
C VAL A 321 17.80 12.00 14.30
N GLU A 322 18.01 12.25 13.01
CA GLU A 322 17.02 12.83 12.11
C GLU A 322 15.78 11.92 12.01
N ASN A 323 15.97 10.59 11.96
CA ASN A 323 14.86 9.63 11.97
C ASN A 323 14.13 9.62 13.32
N MET A 324 14.85 9.64 14.45
CA MET A 324 14.22 9.67 15.78
C MET A 324 13.45 10.97 16.03
N PHE A 325 13.92 12.10 15.48
CA PHE A 325 13.20 13.36 15.47
C PHE A 325 11.86 13.26 14.73
N GLU A 326 11.88 12.75 13.49
CA GLU A 326 10.66 12.51 12.72
C GLU A 326 9.74 11.48 13.37
N GLU A 327 10.36 10.46 13.99
CA GLU A 327 9.89 9.61 15.09
C GLU A 327 8.91 10.40 15.96
N VAL A 328 9.48 11.19 16.87
CA VAL A 328 8.79 12.01 17.87
C VAL A 328 7.71 12.92 17.26
N VAL A 329 7.96 13.53 16.09
CA VAL A 329 6.94 14.37 15.44
C VAL A 329 5.75 13.53 14.98
N LEU A 330 5.98 12.39 14.34
CA LEU A 330 4.93 11.43 13.96
C LEU A 330 4.12 10.97 15.18
N GLN A 331 4.81 10.64 16.26
CA GLN A 331 4.22 10.23 17.53
C GLN A 331 3.24 11.29 18.07
N SER A 332 3.61 12.56 17.99
CA SER A 332 2.81 13.67 18.54
C SER A 332 1.43 13.82 17.90
N VAL A 333 1.27 13.48 16.62
CA VAL A 333 0.00 13.66 15.88
C VAL A 333 -0.79 12.35 15.75
N SER A 334 -0.14 11.20 15.92
CA SER A 334 -0.74 9.89 15.64
C SER A 334 -1.99 9.63 16.49
N LYS A 335 -2.00 10.07 17.75
CA LYS A 335 -3.16 9.90 18.66
C LYS A 335 -4.41 10.59 18.11
N ASP A 336 -4.31 11.87 17.73
CA ASP A 336 -5.44 12.64 17.23
C ASP A 336 -5.98 12.10 15.90
N ILE A 337 -5.10 11.67 14.99
CA ILE A 337 -5.49 11.05 13.72
C ILE A 337 -6.23 9.73 13.96
N MET A 338 -5.69 8.86 14.81
CA MET A 338 -6.33 7.58 15.14
C MET A 338 -7.69 7.79 15.79
N MET A 339 -7.79 8.74 16.70
CA MET A 339 -9.03 9.10 17.38
C MET A 339 -10.07 9.64 16.40
N ALA A 340 -9.71 10.55 15.49
CA ALA A 340 -10.64 11.07 14.48
C ALA A 340 -11.21 9.97 13.57
N VAL A 341 -10.37 9.04 13.10
CA VAL A 341 -10.83 7.91 12.27
C VAL A 341 -11.69 6.94 13.09
N LYS A 342 -11.34 6.69 14.35
CA LYS A 342 -12.12 5.86 15.27
C LYS A 342 -13.50 6.46 15.55
N GLU A 343 -13.58 7.77 15.79
CA GLU A 343 -14.83 8.49 16.01
C GLU A 343 -15.73 8.45 14.77
N ALA A 344 -15.18 8.65 13.57
CA ALA A 344 -15.91 8.51 12.32
C ALA A 344 -16.52 7.10 12.16
N ALA A 345 -15.76 6.05 12.50
CA ALA A 345 -16.24 4.67 12.52
C ALA A 345 -17.30 4.41 13.60
N VAL A 346 -17.15 5.00 14.80
CA VAL A 346 -18.15 4.91 15.87
C VAL A 346 -19.49 5.52 15.43
N GLN A 347 -19.43 6.62 14.69
CA GLN A 347 -20.58 7.31 14.11
C GLN A 347 -21.13 6.63 12.85
N ARG A 348 -20.53 5.52 12.39
CA ARG A 348 -20.86 4.81 11.14
C ARG A 348 -20.86 5.72 9.92
N ARG A 349 -20.04 6.78 9.93
CA ARG A 349 -19.89 7.66 8.76
C ARG A 349 -19.45 6.84 7.58
N HIS A 350 -20.08 7.05 6.44
CA HIS A 350 -19.73 6.38 5.18
C HIS A 350 -19.63 4.84 5.32
N ASN A 351 -20.50 4.22 6.12
CA ASN A 351 -20.53 2.76 6.35
C ASN A 351 -19.20 2.21 6.90
N LEU A 352 -18.48 2.97 7.69
CA LEU A 352 -17.31 2.47 8.43
C LEU A 352 -17.75 1.62 9.63
N TYR A 353 -17.10 0.48 9.79
CA TYR A 353 -17.31 -0.40 10.92
C TYR A 353 -16.39 -0.07 12.09
N ARG A 354 -16.97 -0.18 13.29
CA ARG A 354 -16.26 -0.13 14.56
C ARG A 354 -15.28 -1.29 14.64
N ASP A 355 -14.14 -1.05 15.29
CA ASP A 355 -13.11 -2.09 15.49
C ASP A 355 -13.63 -3.29 16.31
N SER A 356 -14.71 -3.10 17.08
CA SER A 356 -15.35 -4.14 17.88
C SER A 356 -16.30 -5.06 17.11
N ILE A 357 -16.47 -4.88 15.79
CA ILE A 357 -17.38 -5.72 15.02
C ILE A 357 -16.72 -7.08 14.76
N ILE A 358 -17.31 -8.15 15.28
CA ILE A 358 -16.88 -9.52 15.03
C ILE A 358 -17.95 -10.16 14.16
N LEU A 359 -17.62 -10.48 12.90
CA LEU A 359 -18.49 -11.29 12.05
C LEU A 359 -18.30 -12.76 12.45
N SER A 360 -19.22 -13.28 13.27
CA SER A 360 -19.24 -14.66 13.79
C SER A 360 -19.45 -15.75 12.73
N ASN A 361 -19.53 -15.39 11.44
CA ASN A 361 -19.82 -16.29 10.33
C ASN A 361 -18.58 -16.52 9.42
N SER A 362 -17.38 -16.40 9.98
CA SER A 362 -16.15 -16.77 9.27
C SER A 362 -16.13 -18.29 9.12
N ASP A 363 -16.41 -18.76 7.90
CA ASP A 363 -16.33 -20.18 7.56
C ASP A 363 -14.93 -20.72 7.90
N PRO A 364 -14.78 -21.73 8.77
CA PRO A 364 -13.50 -22.33 9.16
C PRO A 364 -12.67 -22.79 7.94
N ASN A 365 -13.32 -23.10 6.83
CA ASN A 365 -12.69 -23.56 5.59
C ASN A 365 -12.01 -22.45 4.77
N MET A 366 -12.11 -21.19 5.18
CA MET A 366 -11.41 -20.07 4.54
C MET A 366 -9.89 -20.16 4.67
N LEU A 367 -9.38 -20.77 5.75
CA LEU A 367 -7.95 -21.04 5.95
C LEU A 367 -7.46 -22.24 5.12
N LEU A 368 -8.39 -23.02 4.56
CA LEU A 368 -8.11 -24.16 3.68
C LEU A 368 -8.13 -23.78 2.19
N LEU A 369 -8.49 -22.54 1.87
CA LEU A 369 -8.23 -21.93 0.56
C LEU A 369 -6.72 -21.69 0.46
N GLY A 370 -5.97 -22.74 0.16
CA GLY A 370 -4.52 -22.68 0.01
C GLY A 370 -4.09 -21.63 -1.01
N GLU A 371 -2.85 -21.11 -0.86
CA GLU A 371 -2.23 -20.16 -1.80
C GLU A 371 -2.05 -20.75 -3.23
N ASP A 372 -2.26 -22.05 -3.42
CA ASP A 372 -1.92 -22.76 -4.64
C ASP A 372 -3.16 -23.38 -5.31
N SER A 373 -3.85 -22.59 -6.13
CA SER A 373 -4.47 -22.99 -7.41
C SER A 373 -5.54 -21.98 -7.83
N GLN A 374 -5.27 -21.24 -8.90
CA GLN A 374 -6.33 -20.55 -9.63
C GLN A 374 -7.35 -21.59 -10.13
N VAL A 375 -8.65 -21.34 -9.97
CA VAL A 375 -9.67 -22.23 -10.56
C VAL A 375 -9.57 -22.11 -12.07
N ASP A 376 -9.16 -23.20 -12.71
CA ASP A 376 -9.14 -23.31 -14.16
C ASP A 376 -10.55 -23.70 -14.65
N TRP A 377 -11.37 -22.68 -14.88
CA TRP A 377 -12.73 -22.84 -15.37
C TRP A 377 -12.78 -23.43 -16.79
N ALA A 378 -11.74 -23.19 -17.61
CA ALA A 378 -11.63 -23.73 -18.95
C ALA A 378 -11.34 -25.23 -18.91
N ALA A 379 -10.44 -25.69 -18.02
CA ALA A 379 -10.22 -27.13 -17.83
C ALA A 379 -11.41 -27.85 -17.19
N LYS A 380 -12.21 -27.17 -16.34
CA LYS A 380 -13.37 -27.78 -15.67
C LYS A 380 -14.59 -27.98 -16.57
N PHE A 381 -14.76 -27.13 -17.57
CA PHE A 381 -15.93 -27.15 -18.45
C PHE A 381 -15.60 -27.27 -19.94
N GLY A 382 -14.32 -27.33 -20.31
CA GLY A 382 -13.86 -27.61 -21.66
C GLY A 382 -14.03 -29.08 -22.03
N VAL A 383 -14.26 -29.33 -23.32
CA VAL A 383 -14.50 -30.67 -23.88
C VAL A 383 -13.17 -31.43 -24.00
N ASP A 384 -13.12 -32.65 -23.46
CA ASP A 384 -12.16 -33.68 -23.92
C ASP A 384 -12.57 -34.07 -25.35
N GLU A 385 -11.95 -33.47 -26.36
CA GLU A 385 -12.03 -34.02 -27.72
C GLU A 385 -11.24 -35.34 -27.75
N ILE A 386 -11.98 -36.45 -27.71
CA ILE A 386 -11.44 -37.81 -27.90
C ILE A 386 -11.02 -38.02 -29.36
N GLU A 387 -9.71 -38.27 -29.54
CA GLU A 387 -9.00 -39.06 -30.56
C GLU A 387 -9.12 -38.77 -32.09
N GLY A 388 -8.14 -37.99 -32.60
CA GLY A 388 -7.23 -38.35 -33.73
C GLY A 388 -7.58 -37.90 -35.18
N PRO A 389 -6.60 -37.86 -36.14
CA PRO A 389 -5.16 -38.18 -36.03
C PRO A 389 -4.18 -37.04 -36.48
N GLU A 390 -2.93 -37.22 -36.05
CA GLU A 390 -1.64 -36.64 -36.49
C GLU A 390 -1.60 -35.49 -37.52
N GLY A 391 -0.95 -34.39 -37.14
CA GLY A 391 -0.16 -33.59 -38.09
C GLY A 391 -0.03 -32.09 -37.80
N GLY A 392 1.19 -31.66 -37.48
CA GLY A 392 1.68 -30.31 -37.83
C GLY A 392 1.66 -29.27 -36.72
N GLY A 393 2.80 -29.11 -36.05
CA GLY A 393 3.03 -28.08 -35.03
C GLY A 393 3.02 -26.65 -35.56
N GLY A 394 2.58 -25.73 -34.70
CA GLY A 394 2.73 -24.29 -34.84
C GLY A 394 2.49 -23.62 -33.49
N LYS A 395 3.50 -23.55 -32.63
CA LYS A 395 3.50 -22.75 -31.40
C LYS A 395 3.38 -21.27 -31.78
N ILE A 396 2.32 -20.61 -31.31
CA ILE A 396 2.29 -19.15 -31.18
C ILE A 396 2.60 -18.84 -29.71
N ASP A 397 3.81 -18.37 -29.47
CA ASP A 397 4.24 -17.83 -28.18
C ASP A 397 3.47 -16.54 -27.87
N GLY A 398 2.77 -16.54 -26.73
CA GLY A 398 2.02 -15.39 -26.22
C GLY A 398 1.92 -15.42 -24.69
N GLY A 399 2.98 -15.83 -24.00
CA GLY A 399 3.03 -15.92 -22.53
C GLY A 399 3.27 -14.56 -21.88
N GLY A 400 2.20 -13.77 -21.69
CA GLY A 400 2.21 -12.62 -20.79
C GLY A 400 1.92 -13.05 -19.35
N SER A 401 2.95 -13.44 -18.60
CA SER A 401 2.86 -13.69 -17.15
C SER A 401 2.58 -12.38 -16.41
N VAL A 402 1.31 -12.04 -16.22
CA VAL A 402 0.89 -11.02 -15.25
C VAL A 402 1.01 -11.65 -13.86
N SER A 403 2.02 -11.23 -13.11
CA SER A 403 2.23 -11.65 -11.71
C SER A 403 1.05 -11.18 -10.84
N ARG A 404 0.04 -12.04 -10.67
CA ARG A 404 -1.16 -11.79 -9.85
C ARG A 404 -0.83 -12.06 -8.37
N ARG A 405 -0.75 -11.03 -7.52
CA ARG A 405 -0.81 -11.22 -6.07
C ARG A 405 -2.29 -11.28 -5.67
N ARG A 406 -2.80 -12.49 -5.49
CA ARG A 406 -4.21 -12.73 -5.16
C ARG A 406 -4.30 -13.08 -3.69
N GLN A 407 -5.18 -12.39 -2.97
CA GLN A 407 -5.48 -12.71 -1.58
C GLN A 407 -6.96 -13.03 -1.48
N VAL A 408 -7.31 -14.12 -0.81
CA VAL A 408 -8.70 -14.39 -0.42
C VAL A 408 -9.18 -13.24 0.48
N VAL A 409 -10.41 -12.73 0.29
CA VAL A 409 -11.12 -11.81 1.21
C VAL A 409 -11.42 -12.58 2.50
N SER A 410 -10.38 -12.79 3.29
CA SER A 410 -10.47 -13.26 4.66
C SER A 410 -10.77 -12.08 5.56
N MET A 411 -11.58 -12.30 6.61
CA MET A 411 -11.67 -11.38 7.73
C MET A 411 -10.25 -10.95 8.11
N ILE A 412 -9.88 -9.70 7.83
CA ILE A 412 -8.61 -9.18 8.31
C ILE A 412 -8.73 -9.13 9.84
N GLN A 413 -8.27 -10.19 10.50
CA GLN A 413 -8.08 -10.22 11.94
C GLN A 413 -6.90 -9.31 12.22
N LEU A 414 -7.19 -8.09 12.69
CA LEU A 414 -6.22 -7.29 13.41
C LEU A 414 -6.13 -7.79 14.86
N ASP A 415 -6.05 -9.10 15.08
CA ASP A 415 -5.63 -9.63 16.37
C ASP A 415 -4.10 -9.59 16.39
N GLY A 416 -3.56 -8.54 17.01
CA GLY A 416 -2.22 -8.57 17.59
C GLY A 416 -1.05 -8.16 16.70
N VAL A 417 -1.26 -7.38 15.64
CA VAL A 417 -0.19 -6.51 15.13
C VAL A 417 -0.51 -5.10 15.58
N PRO A 418 0.02 -4.64 16.73
CA PRO A 418 0.16 -3.21 16.91
C PRO A 418 0.87 -2.71 15.66
N LEU A 419 0.38 -1.63 15.04
CA LEU A 419 1.29 -0.80 14.26
C LEU A 419 2.54 -0.63 15.13
N ALA A 420 3.74 -0.65 14.56
CA ALA A 420 5.03 -0.64 15.28
C ALA A 420 5.25 0.57 16.22
N TYR A 421 4.19 1.31 16.52
CA TYR A 421 4.12 2.50 17.30
C TYR A 421 3.05 2.49 18.43
N GLU A 422 2.27 1.42 18.62
CA GLU A 422 1.43 1.30 19.84
C GLU A 422 2.23 0.76 21.01
N SER A 423 3.03 1.63 21.63
CA SER A 423 3.55 1.43 22.98
C SER A 423 3.29 2.69 23.80
N CYS A 424 2.09 2.79 24.38
CA CYS A 424 1.80 3.57 25.58
C CYS A 424 0.52 2.97 26.19
N LEU A 425 0.69 2.08 27.17
CA LEU A 425 -0.41 1.69 28.06
C LEU A 425 -0.82 2.91 28.88
N GLU A 426 -2.09 3.31 28.77
CA GLU A 426 -2.75 4.17 29.76
C GLU A 426 -2.82 3.40 31.08
N VAL A 427 -2.21 3.95 32.13
CA VAL A 427 -2.35 3.45 33.51
C VAL A 427 -3.66 4.02 34.07
N PRO A 428 -4.63 3.21 34.51
CA PRO A 428 -5.74 3.71 35.31
C PRO A 428 -5.20 4.15 36.68
N GLY A 429 -5.54 5.36 37.12
CA GLY A 429 -5.28 5.79 38.49
C GLY A 429 -6.16 5.02 39.48
N ASP A 430 -5.56 4.44 40.52
CA ASP A 430 -5.80 4.84 41.92
C ASP A 430 -4.97 4.03 42.93
N GLU A 431 -4.58 4.75 43.99
CA GLU A 431 -4.12 4.39 45.34
C GLU A 431 -3.21 3.16 45.61
N SER A 432 -2.01 3.45 46.13
CA SER A 432 -1.12 2.52 46.87
C SER A 432 -1.66 2.25 48.30
N PRO A 433 -1.32 1.15 49.03
CA PRO A 433 0.08 0.79 49.31
C PRO A 433 0.47 -0.70 49.54
N LYS A 434 1.78 -0.95 49.40
CA LYS A 434 2.66 -2.02 49.95
C LYS A 434 2.52 -3.48 49.44
N GLY A 435 3.63 -4.00 48.90
CA GLY A 435 4.06 -5.37 49.18
C GLY A 435 4.63 -6.20 48.02
N SER A 436 5.95 -6.41 48.06
CA SER A 436 6.70 -7.56 47.56
C SER A 436 6.88 -7.79 46.04
N ALA A 437 8.16 -8.01 45.70
CA ALA A 437 8.68 -8.32 44.39
C ALA A 437 8.32 -9.73 43.92
N ARG A 438 8.04 -9.88 42.61
CA ARG A 438 8.46 -11.05 41.84
C ARG A 438 8.55 -10.72 40.34
N MET A 439 9.76 -10.92 39.82
CA MET A 439 10.10 -10.96 38.40
C MET A 439 9.15 -11.88 37.62
N LEU A 440 8.63 -11.40 36.50
CA LEU A 440 8.25 -12.25 35.37
C LEU A 440 8.81 -11.66 34.08
N ARG A 441 9.67 -12.47 33.46
CA ARG A 441 10.21 -12.34 32.11
C ARG A 441 9.06 -12.41 31.10
N GLY A 442 9.15 -11.65 30.01
CA GLY A 442 8.32 -11.80 28.81
C GLY A 442 9.02 -11.13 27.63
N CYS A 443 9.80 -11.91 26.86
CA CYS A 443 9.51 -12.28 25.46
C CYS A 443 9.05 -11.13 24.57
N SER A 444 9.98 -10.60 23.77
CA SER A 444 9.80 -9.56 22.76
C SER A 444 9.67 -10.19 21.36
N PRO A 445 8.67 -9.83 20.51
CA PRO A 445 8.55 -10.41 19.17
C PRO A 445 9.35 -9.63 18.11
N VAL A 446 10.38 -10.32 17.59
CA VAL A 446 10.87 -10.43 16.20
C VAL A 446 10.37 -9.41 15.16
N TRP A 447 11.33 -8.65 14.62
CA TRP A 447 11.20 -7.85 13.40
C TRP A 447 11.11 -8.75 12.15
N SER A 448 9.99 -8.69 11.40
CA SER A 448 9.91 -9.26 10.06
C SER A 448 9.89 -8.15 9.01
N CYS A 449 11.04 -7.98 8.38
CA CYS A 449 11.21 -7.19 7.16
C CYS A 449 10.70 -8.02 5.98
N ARG A 450 9.40 -7.94 5.63
CA ARG A 450 8.94 -8.45 4.32
C ARG A 450 9.24 -7.42 3.23
N ARG A 451 10.46 -7.50 2.72
CA ARG A 451 10.81 -7.09 1.36
C ARG A 451 10.53 -8.31 0.48
N SER A 452 9.56 -8.20 -0.41
CA SER A 452 9.37 -9.19 -1.47
C SER A 452 10.51 -8.99 -2.46
N VAL A 453 11.58 -9.78 -2.30
CA VAL A 453 12.66 -9.94 -3.27
C VAL A 453 12.28 -11.14 -4.11
N MET A 454 12.05 -10.89 -5.39
CA MET A 454 12.03 -11.90 -6.44
C MET A 454 13.47 -12.42 -6.55
N MET A 455 13.72 -13.65 -6.08
CA MET A 455 14.92 -14.42 -6.44
C MET A 455 14.47 -15.50 -7.40
N GLU A 456 14.81 -15.34 -8.68
CA GLU A 456 14.91 -16.46 -9.61
C GLU A 456 16.38 -16.87 -9.67
N CYS A 457 16.69 -18.03 -9.12
CA CYS A 457 17.95 -18.72 -9.31
C CYS A 457 17.67 -20.00 -10.09
N GLY A 458 17.86 -19.95 -11.40
CA GLY A 458 17.92 -21.12 -12.27
C GLY A 458 19.34 -21.31 -12.80
N ARG A 459 20.24 -21.85 -11.97
CA ARG A 459 21.46 -22.49 -12.48
C ARG A 459 21.16 -23.98 -12.68
N THR A 460 20.96 -24.38 -13.93
CA THR A 460 21.16 -25.77 -14.35
C THR A 460 22.55 -25.85 -14.97
N GLY A 461 23.46 -26.57 -14.31
CA GLY A 461 24.66 -27.07 -14.97
C GLY A 461 24.35 -28.37 -15.70
N PRO A 462 25.16 -28.74 -16.71
CA PRO A 462 25.38 -30.15 -17.02
C PRO A 462 26.86 -30.52 -16.80
N ASP A 463 27.08 -31.58 -16.04
CA ASP A 463 28.34 -32.30 -15.92
C ASP A 463 28.43 -33.40 -17.00
N ALA A 464 29.67 -33.62 -17.51
CA ALA A 464 30.20 -34.75 -18.30
C ALA A 464 29.55 -35.03 -19.68
N GLY A 465 30.24 -35.18 -20.82
CA GLY A 465 31.62 -35.42 -21.28
C GLY A 465 31.48 -36.02 -22.72
N PRO A 466 32.47 -36.65 -23.39
CA PRO A 466 33.93 -36.46 -23.42
C PRO A 466 34.42 -36.02 -24.83
N SER A 467 35.61 -35.42 -24.92
CA SER A 467 36.63 -35.57 -26.00
C SER A 467 37.83 -34.69 -25.67
#